data_AF-A0A6A3FEL2-F1
#
_entry.id   AF-A0A6A3FEL2-F1
#
_cell.length_a   1.000
_cell.length_b   1.000
_cell.length_c   1.000
_cell.angle_alpha   90.00
_cell.angle_beta   90.00
_cell.angle_gamma   90.00
#
_symmetry.space_group_name_H-M   'P 1'
#
loop_
_entity.id
_entity.type
_entity.pdbx_description
1 polymer ?
#
loop_
_entity_poly.entity_id
_entity_poly.type
_entity_poly.pdbx_seq_one_letter_code
_entity_poly.pdbx_strand_id
1 'polypeptide(L)'
;MYVATEADQAHRRKIVRHFAPHLSNEALTRQERRYFALGLVRVLLVFVVPSCIVFCMRDWFVDTIVFLVVALVCLVELALALYRYFVLWPEGLQMRWVYWTEIVQAEDQYKLKILGYYIRKIDKFVSRFPSSLSANKIKLHYRKRTWPLLVLFVAAYAACLVLLVQTKREKAVMRTWAFYLLSIGSGLVVLRYAKLHLVELPQVLALRAHAEFATDGLANAAESTPFAHAVPSYNAAGSGHTVEVNVQKSVIEI
;
A
#
# COMPACT_ATOMS: atom_id res chain seq x y z
N MET A 1 -21.48 -23.13 18.57
CA MET A 1 -21.06 -22.30 17.43
C MET A 1 -20.89 -20.88 17.96
N TYR A 2 -19.67 -20.46 18.26
CA TYR A 2 -19.42 -19.11 18.78
C TYR A 2 -19.53 -18.13 17.63
N VAL A 3 -20.53 -17.23 17.69
CA VAL A 3 -20.66 -16.11 16.76
C VAL A 3 -19.48 -15.19 17.01
N ALA A 4 -18.49 -15.19 16.09
CA ALA A 4 -17.38 -14.26 16.16
C ALA A 4 -17.93 -12.83 16.14
N THR A 5 -17.47 -11.99 17.07
CA THR A 5 -17.92 -10.60 17.11
C THR A 5 -17.48 -9.87 15.85
N GLU A 6 -18.19 -8.81 15.43
CA GLU A 6 -17.81 -8.03 14.24
C GLU A 6 -16.37 -7.49 14.31
N ALA A 7 -15.89 -7.20 15.53
CA ALA A 7 -14.52 -6.78 15.80
C ALA A 7 -13.49 -7.88 15.48
N ASP A 8 -13.77 -9.13 15.86
CA ASP A 8 -12.90 -10.27 15.55
C ASP A 8 -12.81 -10.50 14.04
N GLN A 9 -13.93 -10.41 13.34
CA GLN A 9 -13.95 -10.52 11.88
C GLN A 9 -13.19 -9.37 11.20
N ALA A 10 -13.31 -8.14 11.71
CA ALA A 10 -12.56 -6.99 11.18
C ALA A 10 -11.05 -7.16 11.36
N HIS A 11 -10.62 -7.67 12.52
CA HIS A 11 -9.21 -7.97 12.80
C HIS A 11 -8.67 -9.06 11.88
N ARG A 12 -9.38 -10.20 11.73
CA ARG A 12 -8.98 -11.28 10.80
C ARG A 12 -8.83 -10.78 9.37
N ARG A 13 -9.80 -9.99 8.88
CA ARG A 13 -9.71 -9.34 7.55
C ARG A 13 -8.51 -8.40 7.43
N LYS A 14 -8.19 -7.66 8.49
CA LYS A 14 -7.01 -6.78 8.53
C LYS A 14 -5.73 -7.59 8.41
N ILE A 15 -5.58 -8.66 9.18
CA ILE A 15 -4.41 -9.56 9.12
C ILE A 15 -4.26 -10.14 7.71
N VAL A 16 -5.31 -10.71 7.14
CA VAL A 16 -5.28 -11.32 5.79
C VAL A 16 -4.99 -10.29 4.70
N ARG A 17 -5.36 -9.01 4.85
CA ARG A 17 -5.01 -7.93 3.91
C ARG A 17 -3.56 -7.46 4.01
N HIS A 18 -3.01 -7.42 5.23
CA HIS A 18 -1.62 -7.04 5.44
C HIS A 18 -0.67 -8.16 5.02
N PHE A 19 -1.07 -9.40 5.32
CA PHE A 19 -0.29 -10.60 5.13
C PHE A 19 -1.02 -11.54 4.17
N ALA A 20 -0.77 -11.35 2.88
CA ALA A 20 -1.46 -12.13 1.86
C ALA A 20 -1.18 -13.63 2.04
N PRO A 21 -2.21 -14.48 2.15
CA PRO A 21 -2.03 -15.92 2.36
C PRO A 21 -1.34 -16.57 1.15
N HIS A 22 -1.56 -16.01 -0.05
CA HIS A 22 -0.98 -16.41 -1.33
C HIS A 22 0.53 -16.19 -1.47
N LEU A 23 1.18 -15.57 -0.48
CA LEU A 23 2.63 -15.40 -0.46
C LEU A 23 3.29 -16.46 0.43
N SER A 24 4.44 -16.96 -0.02
CA SER A 24 5.28 -17.86 0.78
C SER A 24 5.76 -17.16 2.05
N ASN A 25 6.00 -17.95 3.11
CA ASN A 25 6.53 -17.45 4.39
C ASN A 25 7.81 -16.63 4.19
N GLU A 26 8.70 -17.07 3.30
CA GLU A 26 9.95 -16.38 3.00
C GLU A 26 9.73 -15.03 2.31
N ALA A 27 8.84 -14.97 1.32
CA ALA A 27 8.51 -13.74 0.61
C ALA A 27 7.90 -12.72 1.56
N LEU A 28 6.98 -13.18 2.42
CA LEU A 28 6.31 -12.39 3.44
C LEU A 28 7.32 -11.87 4.50
N THR A 29 8.21 -12.73 4.98
CA THR A 29 9.27 -12.35 5.94
C THR A 29 10.20 -11.29 5.36
N ARG A 30 10.65 -11.48 4.11
CA ARG A 30 11.50 -10.51 3.41
C ARG A 30 10.78 -9.18 3.22
N GLN A 31 9.48 -9.22 2.91
CA GLN A 31 8.64 -8.04 2.75
C GLN A 31 8.52 -7.26 4.06
N GLU A 32 8.23 -7.93 5.18
CA GLU A 32 8.04 -7.25 6.46
C GLU A 32 9.34 -6.69 7.02
N ARG A 33 10.48 -7.37 6.84
CA ARG A 33 11.80 -6.81 7.15
C ARG A 33 12.07 -5.52 6.37
N ARG A 34 11.71 -5.49 5.08
CA ARG A 34 11.84 -4.28 4.25
C ARG A 34 10.88 -3.18 4.69
N TYR A 35 9.64 -3.51 5.04
CA TYR A 35 8.69 -2.55 5.59
C TYR A 35 9.20 -1.93 6.89
N PHE A 36 9.73 -2.74 7.79
CA PHE A 36 10.30 -2.28 9.05
C PHE A 36 11.52 -1.39 8.82
N ALA A 37 12.46 -1.83 7.97
CA ALA A 37 13.63 -1.03 7.61
C ALA A 37 13.23 0.32 6.97
N LEU A 38 12.24 0.34 6.07
CA LEU A 38 11.72 1.58 5.48
C LEU A 38 11.07 2.49 6.54
N GLY A 39 10.41 1.92 7.54
CA GLY A 39 9.88 2.68 8.69
C GLY A 39 10.99 3.36 9.48
N LEU A 40 12.06 2.63 9.81
CA LEU A 40 13.22 3.19 10.51
C LEU A 40 13.93 4.27 9.67
N VAL A 41 14.16 4.00 8.38
CA VAL A 41 14.77 4.96 7.47
C VAL A 41 13.88 6.20 7.31
N ARG A 42 12.55 6.07 7.37
CA ARG A 42 11.63 7.21 7.40
C ARG A 42 11.84 8.07 8.63
N VAL A 43 11.85 7.47 9.81
CA VAL A 43 12.11 8.21 11.06
C VAL A 43 13.45 8.93 10.97
N LEU A 44 14.49 8.22 10.52
CA LEU A 44 15.84 8.75 10.43
C LEU A 44 15.98 9.89 9.39
N LEU A 45 15.69 9.62 8.12
CA LEU A 45 15.97 10.55 7.02
C LEU A 45 14.98 11.71 6.95
N VAL A 46 13.71 11.48 7.28
CA VAL A 46 12.69 12.53 7.14
C VAL A 46 12.68 13.44 8.35
N PHE A 47 12.83 12.88 9.55
CA PHE A 47 12.66 13.66 10.77
C PHE A 47 13.98 13.90 11.49
N VAL A 48 14.67 12.83 11.91
CA VAL A 48 15.86 12.96 12.77
C VAL A 48 16.96 13.78 12.09
N VAL A 49 17.37 13.42 10.86
CA VAL A 49 18.51 14.08 10.18
C VAL A 49 18.27 15.59 9.97
N PRO A 50 17.15 16.02 9.35
CA PRO A 50 16.86 17.46 9.22
C PRO A 50 16.75 18.17 10.57
N SER A 51 16.10 17.56 11.57
CA SER A 51 15.94 18.18 12.90
C SER A 51 17.26 18.32 13.63
N CYS A 52 18.16 17.32 13.56
CA CYS A 52 19.49 17.40 14.13
C CYS A 52 20.32 18.52 13.51
N ILE A 53 20.25 18.70 12.18
CA ILE A 53 20.97 19.80 11.51
C ILE A 53 20.44 21.15 12.01
N VAL A 54 19.12 21.33 12.07
CA VAL A 54 18.54 22.59 12.55
C VAL A 54 18.90 22.81 14.02
N PHE A 55 18.78 21.79 14.87
CA PHE A 55 19.17 21.83 16.28
C PHE A 55 20.63 22.26 16.47
N CYS A 56 21.58 21.64 15.75
CA CYS A 56 23.00 21.97 15.87
C CYS A 56 23.34 23.38 15.36
N MET A 57 22.53 23.94 14.45
CA MET A 57 22.79 25.26 13.87
C MET A 57 21.98 26.39 14.51
N ARG A 58 20.87 26.08 15.20
CA ARG A 58 19.85 27.03 15.65
C ARG A 58 19.38 26.72 17.07
N ASP A 59 19.81 27.55 18.01
CA ASP A 59 19.46 27.39 19.42
C ASP A 59 17.95 27.56 19.67
N TRP A 60 17.27 28.42 18.90
CA TRP A 60 15.83 28.67 19.02
C TRP A 60 14.94 27.50 18.60
N PHE A 61 15.47 26.47 17.92
CA PHE A 61 14.64 25.40 17.37
C PHE A 61 13.93 24.57 18.45
N VAL A 62 14.60 24.35 19.59
CA VAL A 62 14.09 23.57 20.73
C VAL A 62 12.88 24.26 21.37
N ASP A 63 12.87 25.59 21.37
CA ASP A 63 11.80 26.40 21.94
C ASP A 63 10.54 26.41 21.07
N THR A 64 10.60 25.82 19.87
CA THR A 64 9.45 25.75 18.97
C THR A 64 8.57 24.52 19.21
N ILE A 65 7.26 24.70 19.11
CA ILE A 65 6.28 23.60 19.14
C ILE A 65 6.56 22.54 18.06
N VAL A 66 7.21 22.93 16.97
CA VAL A 66 7.56 22.02 15.87
C VAL A 66 8.52 20.94 16.33
N PHE A 67 9.49 21.25 17.21
CA PHE A 67 10.40 20.25 17.76
C PHE A 67 9.63 19.17 18.54
N LEU A 68 8.71 19.59 19.41
CA LEU A 68 7.84 18.68 20.17
C LEU A 68 6.98 17.82 19.25
N VAL A 69 6.36 18.41 18.23
CA VAL A 69 5.54 17.69 17.25
C VAL A 69 6.38 16.66 16.50
N VAL A 70 7.59 17.02 16.06
CA VAL A 70 8.47 16.09 15.34
C VAL A 70 8.93 14.96 16.23
N ALA A 71 9.29 15.23 17.49
CA ALA A 71 9.66 14.20 18.45
C ALA A 71 8.49 13.22 18.69
N LEU A 72 7.27 13.74 18.90
CA LEU A 72 6.08 12.92 19.06
C LEU A 72 5.80 12.06 17.81
N VAL A 73 5.90 12.65 16.62
CA VAL A 73 5.72 11.92 15.35
C VAL A 73 6.77 10.81 15.21
N CYS A 74 8.03 11.06 15.59
CA CYS A 74 9.07 10.03 15.59
C CYS A 74 8.74 8.88 16.53
N LEU A 75 8.30 9.18 17.76
CA LEU A 75 7.90 8.18 18.73
C LEU A 75 6.73 7.34 18.24
N VAL A 76 5.70 7.98 17.69
CA VAL A 76 4.51 7.30 17.17
C VAL A 76 4.85 6.42 15.96
N GLU A 77 5.61 6.94 14.99
CA GLU A 77 6.02 6.15 13.81
C GLU A 77 6.91 4.96 14.22
N LEU A 78 7.82 5.16 15.17
CA LEU A 78 8.65 4.08 15.71
C LEU A 78 7.79 3.04 16.43
N ALA A 79 6.88 3.46 17.31
CA ALA A 79 5.98 2.57 18.02
C ALA A 79 5.10 1.75 17.05
N LEU A 80 4.56 2.37 16.00
CA LEU A 80 3.78 1.69 14.97
C LEU A 80 4.61 0.69 14.17
N ALA A 81 5.86 1.04 13.84
CA ALA A 81 6.78 0.14 13.14
C ALA A 81 7.15 -1.08 14.02
N LEU A 82 7.45 -0.84 15.29
CA LEU A 82 7.73 -1.88 16.27
C LEU A 82 6.51 -2.77 16.52
N TYR A 83 5.34 -2.18 16.75
CA TYR A 83 4.09 -2.92 16.93
C TYR A 83 3.79 -3.83 15.74
N ARG A 84 3.94 -3.30 14.51
CA ARG A 84 3.75 -4.10 13.30
C ARG A 84 4.73 -5.27 13.21
N TYR A 85 6.00 -5.04 13.53
CA TYR A 85 7.04 -6.04 13.38
C TYR A 85 7.06 -7.09 14.50
N PHE A 86 6.75 -6.71 15.73
CA PHE A 86 6.83 -7.58 16.90
C PHE A 86 5.49 -8.21 17.29
N VAL A 87 4.35 -7.58 16.98
CA VAL A 87 3.03 -8.08 17.39
C VAL A 87 2.25 -8.61 16.17
N LEU A 88 1.98 -7.74 15.19
CA LEU A 88 1.15 -8.11 14.04
C LEU A 88 1.82 -9.14 13.13
N TRP A 89 3.14 -9.06 12.96
CA TRP A 89 3.87 -9.95 12.06
C TRP A 89 3.88 -11.42 12.55
N PRO A 90 4.24 -11.74 13.81
CA PRO A 90 4.16 -13.11 14.30
C PRO A 90 2.75 -13.69 14.21
N GLU A 91 1.73 -12.90 14.57
CA GLU A 91 0.33 -13.30 14.41
C GLU A 91 0.00 -13.58 12.94
N GLY A 92 0.36 -12.67 12.04
CA GLY A 92 0.14 -12.84 10.61
C GLY A 92 0.87 -14.03 10.02
N LEU A 93 2.08 -14.35 10.50
CA LEU A 93 2.83 -15.50 10.03
C LEU A 93 2.12 -16.81 10.42
N GLN A 94 1.62 -16.91 11.65
CA GLN A 94 0.99 -18.13 12.19
C GLN A 94 -0.48 -18.27 11.77
N MET A 95 -1.26 -17.21 11.92
CA MET A 95 -2.72 -17.27 11.84
C MET A 95 -3.30 -16.93 10.47
N ARG A 96 -2.54 -16.35 9.53
CA ARG A 96 -3.12 -15.90 8.25
C ARG A 96 -3.84 -16.99 7.47
N TRP A 97 -3.33 -18.22 7.50
CA TRP A 97 -3.94 -19.35 6.80
C TRP A 97 -5.21 -19.80 7.49
N VAL A 98 -5.20 -19.87 8.83
CA VAL A 98 -6.38 -20.16 9.65
C VAL A 98 -7.48 -19.12 9.40
N TYR A 99 -7.12 -17.84 9.46
CA TYR A 99 -8.05 -16.75 9.18
C TYR A 99 -8.55 -16.79 7.74
N TRP A 100 -7.71 -17.13 6.76
CA TRP A 100 -8.14 -17.29 5.38
C TRP A 100 -9.15 -18.43 5.23
N THR A 101 -8.88 -19.61 5.81
CA THR A 101 -9.80 -20.75 5.76
C THR A 101 -11.13 -20.45 6.44
N GLU A 102 -11.10 -19.79 7.60
CA GLU A 102 -12.31 -19.38 8.30
C GLU A 102 -13.12 -18.37 7.49
N ILE A 103 -12.47 -17.41 6.81
CA ILE A 103 -13.15 -16.44 5.94
C ILE A 103 -13.77 -17.12 4.72
N VAL A 104 -13.11 -18.12 4.16
CA VAL A 104 -13.64 -18.91 3.04
C VAL A 104 -14.83 -19.76 3.48
N GLN A 105 -14.83 -20.27 4.72
CA GLN A 105 -15.92 -21.09 5.27
C GLN A 105 -17.10 -20.27 5.79
N ALA A 106 -16.86 -19.05 6.28
CA ALA A 106 -17.88 -18.24 6.94
C ALA A 106 -18.90 -17.65 5.96
N GLU A 107 -18.49 -17.18 4.78
CA GLU A 107 -19.38 -16.59 3.77
C GLU A 107 -18.62 -16.18 2.49
N ASP A 108 -19.17 -16.49 1.30
CA ASP A 108 -18.57 -16.14 0.01
C ASP A 108 -18.38 -14.63 -0.18
N GLN A 109 -19.25 -13.79 0.41
CA GLN A 109 -19.15 -12.34 0.32
C GLN A 109 -17.86 -11.79 0.93
N TYR A 110 -17.34 -12.39 2.01
CA TYR A 110 -16.10 -11.94 2.64
C TYR A 110 -14.87 -12.34 1.86
N LYS A 111 -14.86 -13.56 1.31
CA LYS A 111 -13.85 -14.02 0.36
C LYS A 111 -13.77 -13.07 -0.83
N LEU A 112 -14.90 -12.73 -1.44
CA LEU A 112 -14.98 -11.78 -2.57
C LEU A 112 -14.47 -10.38 -2.21
N LYS A 113 -14.76 -9.88 -1.00
CA LYS A 113 -14.23 -8.58 -0.53
C LYS A 113 -12.70 -8.56 -0.44
N ILE A 114 -12.09 -9.67 -0.03
CA ILE A 114 -10.62 -9.80 0.06
C ILE A 114 -10.00 -10.02 -1.32
N LEU A 115 -10.59 -10.89 -2.13
CA LEU A 115 -10.12 -11.14 -3.49
C LEU A 115 -10.20 -9.85 -4.33
N GLY A 116 -11.31 -9.12 -4.25
CA GLY A 116 -11.49 -7.82 -4.90
C GLY A 116 -10.54 -6.74 -4.36
N TYR A 117 -10.06 -6.84 -3.12
CA TYR A 117 -8.97 -5.97 -2.64
C TYR A 117 -7.65 -6.28 -3.37
N TYR A 118 -7.30 -7.55 -3.53
CA TYR A 118 -6.08 -7.96 -4.22
C TYR A 118 -6.14 -7.69 -5.72
N ILE A 119 -7.27 -7.96 -6.37
CA ILE A 119 -7.48 -7.64 -7.79
C ILE A 119 -7.30 -6.14 -8.03
N ARG A 120 -7.97 -5.26 -7.25
CA ARG A 120 -7.77 -3.81 -7.37
C ARG A 120 -6.33 -3.37 -7.11
N LYS A 121 -5.64 -4.04 -6.19
CA LYS A 121 -4.23 -3.76 -5.90
C LYS A 121 -3.34 -4.17 -7.08
N ILE A 122 -3.58 -5.33 -7.70
CA ILE A 122 -2.85 -5.78 -8.90
C ILE A 122 -3.14 -4.84 -10.07
N ASP A 123 -4.42 -4.56 -10.32
CA ASP A 123 -4.90 -3.72 -11.42
C ASP A 123 -4.28 -2.31 -11.38
N LYS A 124 -4.20 -1.70 -10.20
CA LYS A 124 -3.55 -0.39 -10.00
C LYS A 124 -2.10 -0.33 -10.54
N PHE A 125 -1.37 -1.44 -10.48
CA PHE A 125 0.03 -1.52 -10.91
C PHE A 125 0.21 -2.20 -12.27
N VAL A 126 -0.71 -3.07 -12.68
CA VAL A 126 -0.47 -3.97 -13.80
C VAL A 126 -1.55 -3.92 -14.88
N SER A 127 -2.62 -3.15 -14.70
CA SER A 127 -3.71 -2.98 -15.68
C SER A 127 -3.23 -2.65 -17.10
N ARG A 128 -2.13 -1.89 -17.19
CA ARG A 128 -1.58 -1.40 -18.47
C ARG A 128 -0.67 -2.41 -19.17
N PHE A 129 -0.37 -3.55 -18.55
CA PHE A 129 0.54 -4.55 -19.12
C PHE A 129 -0.21 -5.82 -19.50
N PRO A 130 0.06 -6.37 -20.71
CA PRO A 130 -0.56 -7.62 -21.11
C PRO A 130 -0.16 -8.76 -20.16
N SER A 131 -1.05 -9.73 -19.99
CA SER A 131 -0.87 -10.92 -19.12
C SER A 131 0.44 -11.67 -19.40
N SER A 132 0.78 -11.79 -20.68
CA SER A 132 2.01 -12.44 -21.19
C SER A 132 3.31 -11.69 -20.88
N LEU A 133 3.23 -10.44 -20.39
CA LEU A 133 4.43 -9.65 -20.11
C LEU A 133 5.14 -10.16 -18.84
N SER A 134 6.41 -10.53 -19.00
CA SER A 134 7.22 -11.02 -17.90
C SER A 134 7.39 -9.99 -16.78
N ALA A 135 7.45 -10.47 -15.54
CA ALA A 135 7.64 -9.65 -14.35
C ALA A 135 8.91 -8.76 -14.43
N ASN A 136 9.97 -9.24 -15.11
CA ASN A 136 11.21 -8.49 -15.29
C ASN A 136 11.04 -7.28 -16.21
N LYS A 137 10.24 -7.39 -17.28
CA LYS A 137 9.93 -6.25 -18.16
C LYS A 137 9.11 -5.18 -17.43
N ILE A 138 8.16 -5.60 -16.59
CA ILE A 138 7.38 -4.68 -15.73
C ILE A 138 8.29 -3.95 -14.74
N LYS A 139 9.18 -4.68 -14.05
CA LYS A 139 10.18 -4.08 -13.15
C LYS A 139 11.06 -3.06 -13.87
N LEU A 140 11.53 -3.39 -15.06
CA LEU A 140 12.36 -2.49 -15.87
C LEU A 140 11.60 -1.22 -16.26
N HIS A 141 10.34 -1.34 -16.67
CA HIS A 141 9.49 -0.18 -16.98
C HIS A 141 9.36 0.76 -15.77
N TYR A 142 8.99 0.22 -14.61
CA TYR A 142 8.88 1.03 -13.39
C TYR A 142 10.21 1.66 -13.01
N ARG A 143 11.32 0.92 -13.10
CA ARG A 143 12.66 1.44 -12.81
C ARG A 143 13.01 2.60 -13.75
N LYS A 144 12.84 2.44 -15.06
CA LYS A 144 13.14 3.48 -16.06
C LYS A 144 12.30 4.74 -15.82
N ARG A 145 11.03 4.58 -15.46
CA ARG A 145 10.11 5.69 -15.20
C ARG A 145 10.43 6.45 -13.91
N THR A 146 10.77 5.75 -12.83
CA THR A 146 10.99 6.38 -11.52
C THR A 146 12.43 6.84 -11.29
N TRP A 147 13.40 6.25 -12.01
CA TRP A 147 14.83 6.58 -11.84
C TRP A 147 15.15 8.08 -11.92
N PRO A 148 14.73 8.83 -12.97
CA PRO A 148 15.07 10.25 -13.05
C PRO A 148 14.47 11.07 -11.89
N LEU A 149 13.24 10.75 -11.48
CA LEU A 149 12.58 11.38 -10.35
C LEU A 149 13.30 11.06 -9.04
N LEU A 150 13.71 9.80 -8.84
CA LEU A 150 14.47 9.39 -7.66
C LEU A 150 15.77 10.18 -7.56
N VAL A 151 16.55 10.27 -8.65
CA VAL A 151 17.81 11.03 -8.67
C VAL A 151 17.56 12.51 -8.36
N LEU A 152 16.55 13.11 -8.98
CA LEU A 152 16.18 14.50 -8.75
C LEU A 152 15.85 14.77 -7.27
N PHE A 153 15.01 13.94 -6.65
CA PHE A 153 14.62 14.15 -5.26
C PHE A 153 15.72 13.80 -4.25
N VAL A 154 16.61 12.85 -4.56
CA VAL A 154 17.80 12.59 -3.74
C VAL A 154 18.75 13.79 -3.80
N ALA A 155 18.99 14.35 -4.98
CA ALA A 155 19.81 15.55 -5.15
C ALA A 155 19.18 16.76 -4.46
N ALA A 156 17.87 16.95 -4.59
CA ALA A 156 17.13 18.02 -3.92
C ALA A 156 17.19 17.89 -2.39
N TYR A 157 17.04 16.67 -1.87
CA TYR A 157 17.20 16.38 -0.43
C TYR A 157 18.59 16.78 0.05
N ALA A 158 19.65 16.29 -0.59
CA ALA A 158 21.02 16.61 -0.23
C ALA A 158 21.31 18.12 -0.32
N ALA A 159 20.87 18.79 -1.39
CA ALA A 159 21.01 20.22 -1.55
C ALA A 159 20.29 21.01 -0.44
N CYS A 160 19.09 20.59 -0.04
CA CYS A 160 18.37 21.22 1.06
C CYS A 160 19.11 21.07 2.40
N LEU A 161 19.68 19.89 2.68
CA LEU A 161 20.49 19.69 3.88
C LEU A 161 21.75 20.56 3.88
N VAL A 162 22.45 20.66 2.76
CA VAL A 162 23.64 21.52 2.62
C VAL A 162 23.26 22.99 2.80
N LEU A 163 22.15 23.43 2.21
CA LEU A 163 21.67 24.80 2.37
C LEU A 163 21.22 25.11 3.80
N LEU A 164 20.61 24.14 4.50
CA LEU A 164 20.30 24.27 5.94
C LEU A 164 21.57 24.54 6.75
N VAL A 165 22.64 23.78 6.49
CA VAL A 165 23.96 23.97 7.12
C VAL A 165 24.54 25.34 6.78
N GLN A 166 24.42 25.80 5.53
CA GLN A 166 25.06 27.04 5.07
C GLN A 166 24.30 28.33 5.43
N THR A 167 23.02 28.25 5.79
CA THR A 167 22.25 29.45 6.14
C THR A 167 22.85 30.17 7.37
N LYS A 168 23.19 31.46 7.25
CA LYS A 168 23.79 32.25 8.35
C LYS A 168 22.85 32.46 9.55
N ARG A 169 23.44 32.68 10.73
CA ARG A 169 22.84 32.46 12.07
C ARG A 169 21.64 33.36 12.46
N GLU A 170 21.51 34.59 11.95
CA GLU A 170 20.64 35.57 12.62
C GLU A 170 19.43 36.13 11.85
N LYS A 171 19.33 36.02 10.51
CA LYS A 171 18.24 36.71 9.75
C LYS A 171 17.47 35.85 8.75
N ALA A 172 17.62 34.52 8.81
CA ALA A 172 17.11 33.61 7.78
C ALA A 172 16.14 32.53 8.31
N VAL A 173 15.30 32.86 9.30
CA VAL A 173 14.32 31.94 9.89
C VAL A 173 13.41 31.33 8.82
N MET A 174 12.83 32.16 7.93
CA MET A 174 11.98 31.68 6.84
C MET A 174 12.70 30.76 5.85
N ARG A 175 13.97 31.04 5.53
CA ARG A 175 14.77 30.16 4.65
C ARG A 175 15.09 28.83 5.33
N THR A 176 15.37 28.84 6.63
CA THR A 176 15.61 27.62 7.42
C THR A 176 14.36 26.74 7.38
N TRP A 177 13.19 27.31 7.63
CA TRP A 177 11.92 26.57 7.54
C TRP A 177 11.63 26.06 6.13
N ALA A 178 11.88 26.86 5.10
CA ALA A 178 11.69 26.44 3.71
C ALA A 178 12.56 25.23 3.37
N PHE A 179 13.87 25.28 3.65
CA PHE A 179 14.76 24.16 3.38
C PHE A 179 14.48 22.95 4.27
N TYR A 180 14.03 23.15 5.51
CA TYR A 180 13.59 22.10 6.40
C TYR A 180 12.40 21.33 5.81
N LEU A 181 11.33 22.03 5.43
CA LEU A 181 10.14 21.43 4.83
C LEU A 181 10.44 20.78 3.47
N LEU A 182 11.29 21.41 2.64
CA LEU A 182 11.72 20.84 1.36
C LEU A 182 12.55 19.55 1.55
N SER A 183 13.38 19.48 2.60
CA SER A 183 14.11 18.25 2.94
C SER A 183 13.16 17.13 3.37
N ILE A 184 12.18 17.43 4.22
CA ILE A 184 11.13 16.47 4.63
C ILE A 184 10.37 15.97 3.40
N GLY A 185 9.86 16.88 2.58
CA GLY A 185 9.11 16.56 1.37
C GLY A 185 9.91 15.67 0.42
N SER A 186 11.16 16.04 0.14
CA SER A 186 12.05 15.26 -0.73
C SER A 186 12.32 13.86 -0.18
N GLY A 187 12.60 13.74 1.13
CA GLY A 187 12.79 12.45 1.79
C GLY A 187 11.55 11.54 1.70
N LEU A 188 10.35 12.10 1.88
CA LEU A 188 9.09 11.37 1.74
C LEU A 188 8.88 10.84 0.31
N VAL A 189 9.22 11.63 -0.71
CA VAL A 189 9.12 11.19 -2.10
C VAL A 189 10.10 10.03 -2.39
N VAL A 190 11.36 10.15 -1.94
CA VAL A 190 12.36 9.08 -2.08
C VAL A 190 11.87 7.79 -1.44
N LEU A 191 11.32 7.88 -0.23
CA LEU A 191 10.79 6.72 0.50
C LEU A 191 9.53 6.14 -0.14
N ARG A 192 8.69 6.95 -0.77
CA ARG A 192 7.54 6.45 -1.55
C ARG A 192 8.01 5.59 -2.71
N TYR A 193 9.05 6.01 -3.44
CA TYR A 193 9.65 5.20 -4.50
C TYR A 193 10.36 3.96 -3.96
N ALA A 194 11.07 4.06 -2.84
CA ALA A 194 11.70 2.91 -2.20
C ALA A 194 10.66 1.87 -1.78
N LYS A 195 9.56 2.29 -1.14
CA LYS A 195 8.42 1.43 -0.77
C LYS A 195 7.78 0.77 -2.00
N LEU A 196 7.61 1.52 -3.08
CA LEU A 196 7.10 0.99 -4.34
C LEU A 196 7.96 -0.17 -4.85
N HIS A 197 9.28 0.03 -4.97
CA HIS A 197 10.19 -0.94 -5.60
C HIS A 197 10.57 -2.11 -4.70
N LEU A 198 10.71 -1.88 -3.40
CA LEU A 198 11.20 -2.89 -2.46
C LEU A 198 10.07 -3.76 -1.91
N VAL A 199 8.84 -3.25 -1.89
CA VAL A 199 7.71 -3.91 -1.25
C VAL A 199 6.51 -4.06 -2.17
N GLU A 200 5.90 -2.97 -2.63
CA GLU A 200 4.61 -3.04 -3.34
C GLU A 200 4.72 -3.80 -4.67
N LEU A 201 5.76 -3.52 -5.47
CA LEU A 201 5.95 -4.12 -6.78
C LEU A 201 6.31 -5.63 -6.70
N PRO A 202 7.26 -6.10 -5.87
CA PRO A 202 7.49 -7.53 -5.67
C PRO A 202 6.24 -8.27 -5.18
N GLN A 203 5.49 -7.68 -4.26
CA GLN A 203 4.27 -8.27 -3.73
C GLN A 203 3.21 -8.45 -4.84
N VAL A 204 2.96 -7.41 -5.63
CA VAL A 204 1.98 -7.45 -6.71
C VAL A 204 2.38 -8.45 -7.80
N LEU A 205 3.66 -8.52 -8.15
CA LEU A 205 4.14 -9.46 -9.15
C LEU A 205 4.01 -10.91 -8.68
N ALA A 206 4.25 -11.19 -7.40
CA ALA A 206 4.03 -12.50 -6.81
C ALA A 206 2.54 -12.87 -6.78
N LEU A 207 1.66 -11.91 -6.41
CA LEU A 207 0.22 -12.12 -6.43
C LEU A 207 -0.33 -12.37 -7.84
N ARG A 208 0.14 -11.61 -8.84
CA ARG A 208 -0.26 -11.78 -10.24
C ARG A 208 0.06 -13.17 -10.79
N ALA A 209 1.16 -13.77 -10.34
CA ALA A 209 1.58 -15.10 -10.78
C ALA A 209 0.80 -16.24 -10.10
N HIS A 210 0.01 -15.95 -9.07
CA HIS A 210 -0.74 -16.95 -8.33
C HIS A 210 -1.99 -17.38 -9.12
N ALA A 211 -2.34 -18.67 -9.10
CA ALA A 211 -3.43 -19.25 -9.91
C ALA A 211 -4.79 -18.54 -9.72
N GLU A 212 -5.12 -18.15 -8.48
CA GLU A 212 -6.35 -17.40 -8.16
C GLU A 212 -6.45 -16.00 -8.81
N PHE A 213 -5.34 -15.43 -9.27
CA PHE A 213 -5.28 -14.09 -9.86
C PHE A 213 -4.67 -14.07 -11.27
N ALA A 214 -4.15 -15.21 -11.74
CA ALA A 214 -3.62 -15.36 -13.08
C ALA A 214 -4.77 -15.22 -14.07
N THR A 215 -4.62 -14.31 -15.04
CA THR A 215 -5.62 -13.99 -16.04
C THR A 215 -6.03 -15.16 -16.91
N ASP A 216 -5.20 -16.20 -17.02
CA ASP A 216 -5.56 -17.41 -17.79
C ASP A 216 -6.64 -18.23 -17.05
N GLY A 217 -6.64 -18.17 -15.71
CA GLY A 217 -7.74 -18.66 -14.88
C GLY A 217 -8.96 -17.74 -14.92
N LEU A 218 -8.77 -16.42 -15.03
CA LEU A 218 -9.88 -15.45 -15.09
C LEU A 218 -10.57 -15.37 -16.47
N ALA A 219 -9.83 -15.62 -17.55
CA ALA A 219 -10.33 -15.67 -18.93
C ALA A 219 -11.04 -17.00 -19.22
N ASN A 220 -10.54 -18.12 -18.67
CA ASN A 220 -11.26 -19.40 -18.71
C ASN A 220 -12.40 -19.45 -17.68
N ALA A 221 -12.30 -18.71 -16.57
CA ALA A 221 -13.42 -18.51 -15.66
C ALA A 221 -14.42 -17.49 -16.19
N ALA A 222 -14.13 -16.68 -17.22
CA ALA A 222 -15.15 -15.85 -17.85
C ALA A 222 -16.27 -16.69 -18.51
N GLU A 223 -16.02 -17.98 -18.79
CA GLU A 223 -17.06 -18.94 -19.20
C GLU A 223 -17.73 -19.69 -18.03
N SER A 224 -17.32 -19.47 -16.77
CA SER A 224 -17.92 -20.14 -15.59
C SER A 224 -18.10 -19.27 -14.35
N THR A 225 -17.79 -17.98 -14.41
CA THR A 225 -18.15 -17.01 -13.38
C THR A 225 -19.60 -16.62 -13.59
N PRO A 226 -20.50 -16.87 -12.62
CA PRO A 226 -21.87 -16.39 -12.67
C PRO A 226 -21.86 -14.91 -12.26
N PHE A 227 -21.14 -14.07 -13.01
CA PHE A 227 -21.12 -12.63 -12.77
C PHE A 227 -21.73 -11.95 -13.99
N ALA A 228 -22.95 -11.47 -13.78
CA ALA A 228 -23.75 -10.60 -14.65
C ALA A 228 -24.50 -11.28 -15.82
N HIS A 229 -25.47 -12.14 -15.50
CA HIS A 229 -26.70 -12.12 -16.28
C HIS A 229 -27.64 -11.08 -15.65
N ALA A 230 -28.08 -10.10 -16.44
CA ALA A 230 -29.33 -9.42 -16.13
C ALA A 230 -30.41 -10.50 -16.16
N VAL A 231 -30.93 -10.86 -14.98
CA VAL A 231 -32.07 -11.78 -14.89
C VAL A 231 -33.25 -11.03 -15.50
N PRO A 232 -33.81 -11.45 -16.66
CA PRO A 232 -34.85 -10.67 -17.34
C PRO A 232 -36.14 -10.56 -16.53
N SER A 233 -36.35 -11.50 -15.59
CA SER A 233 -37.48 -11.51 -14.67
C SER A 233 -37.20 -12.42 -13.48
N TYR A 234 -37.58 -11.99 -12.27
CA TYR A 234 -37.68 -12.89 -11.12
C TYR A 234 -39.16 -13.16 -10.85
N ASN A 235 -39.54 -14.43 -10.72
CA ASN A 235 -40.87 -14.78 -10.22
C ASN A 235 -40.83 -14.66 -8.69
N ALA A 236 -41.43 -13.60 -8.16
CA ALA A 236 -41.79 -13.54 -6.75
C ALA A 236 -42.82 -14.64 -6.49
N ALA A 237 -42.48 -15.61 -5.64
CA ALA A 237 -43.44 -16.59 -5.17
C ALA A 237 -44.60 -15.85 -4.47
N GLY A 238 -45.76 -15.78 -5.13
CA GLY A 238 -47.00 -15.26 -4.54
C GLY A 238 -47.82 -14.24 -5.34
N SER A 239 -47.34 -13.70 -6.46
CA SER A 239 -48.17 -12.80 -7.29
C SER A 239 -47.88 -12.97 -8.77
N GLY A 240 -48.86 -13.46 -9.53
CA GLY A 240 -48.75 -13.78 -10.95
C GLY A 240 -48.69 -12.57 -11.89
N HIS A 241 -47.75 -11.65 -11.68
CA HIS A 241 -47.44 -10.56 -12.63
C HIS A 241 -45.94 -10.56 -12.94
N THR A 242 -45.61 -10.93 -14.18
CA THR A 242 -44.28 -10.77 -14.78
C THR A 242 -44.11 -9.32 -15.23
N VAL A 243 -43.15 -8.60 -14.63
CA VAL A 243 -42.73 -7.28 -15.12
C VAL A 243 -41.53 -7.49 -16.04
N GLU A 244 -41.74 -7.29 -17.35
CA GLU A 244 -40.65 -7.26 -18.34
C GLU A 244 -40.04 -5.85 -18.39
N VAL A 245 -38.73 -5.75 -18.15
CA VAL A 245 -37.97 -4.50 -18.33
C VAL A 245 -37.34 -4.53 -19.72
N ASN A 246 -37.89 -3.74 -20.64
CA ASN A 246 -37.41 -3.68 -22.02
C ASN A 246 -36.17 -2.76 -22.10
N VAL A 247 -34.97 -3.33 -22.22
CA VAL A 247 -33.73 -2.57 -22.39
C VAL A 247 -33.50 -2.31 -23.87
N GLN A 248 -33.99 -1.17 -24.35
CA GLN A 248 -33.80 -0.74 -25.73
C GLN A 248 -32.32 -0.36 -25.96
N LYS A 249 -31.63 -1.15 -26.78
CA LYS A 249 -30.29 -0.92 -27.31
C LYS A 249 -30.28 0.38 -28.14
N SER A 250 -29.64 1.45 -27.64
CA SER A 250 -29.26 2.58 -28.49
C SER A 250 -27.93 2.26 -29.18
N VAL A 251 -28.02 1.76 -30.41
CA VAL A 251 -26.92 1.73 -31.37
C VAL A 251 -26.69 3.17 -31.84
N ILE A 252 -25.48 3.69 -31.71
CA ILE A 252 -25.02 4.87 -32.46
C ILE A 252 -23.93 4.36 -33.40
N GLU A 253 -24.25 4.40 -34.69
CA GLU A 253 -23.38 4.12 -35.82
C GLU A 253 -22.35 5.26 -36.03
N ILE A 254 -21.16 4.88 -36.52
CA ILE A 254 -20.45 5.60 -37.58
C ILE A 254 -20.31 4.60 -38.73
#